data_AF-A0A7W4PDA0-F1
#
_entry.id   AF-A0A7W4PDA0-F1
#
_cell.length_a   1.000
_cell.length_b   1.000
_cell.length_c   1.000
_cell.angle_alpha   90.00
_cell.angle_beta   90.00
_cell.angle_gamma   90.00
#
_symmetry.space_group_name_H-M   'P 1'
#
loop_
_entity.id
_entity.type
_entity.pdbx_description
1 polymer ?
#
loop_
_entity_poly.entity_id
_entity_poly.type
_entity_poly.pdbx_seq_one_letter_code
_entity_poly.pdbx_strand_id
1 'polypeptide(L)'
;MSITDSATTLGDFVTGAKYDHSGLVTAMHEYLDRVRHESGLNGFAERAAAAGYGDIVARWKADDKAGPMTEDMVRGLIAKPDLDWFANQTGLSAPAVVQILARQLPIIIYRRAHARTPH
;
A
#
# COMPACT_ATOMS: atom_id res chain seq x y z
N MET A 1 18.61 -30.26 -9.66
CA MET A 1 18.66 -28.94 -8.98
C MET A 1 17.24 -28.43 -8.94
N SER A 2 16.56 -28.57 -7.80
CA SER A 2 15.14 -28.25 -7.65
C SER A 2 14.88 -26.76 -7.80
N ILE A 3 13.90 -26.42 -8.63
CA ILE A 3 13.29 -25.10 -8.71
C ILE A 3 12.00 -25.21 -7.89
N THR A 4 12.05 -24.97 -6.57
CA THR A 4 10.83 -25.15 -5.73
C THR A 4 10.67 -24.17 -4.57
N ASP A 5 11.49 -23.12 -4.42
CA ASP A 5 11.40 -22.29 -3.19
C ASP A 5 10.52 -21.03 -3.31
N SER A 6 10.15 -20.56 -4.50
CA SER A 6 9.32 -19.35 -4.63
C SER A 6 7.81 -19.59 -4.64
N ALA A 7 7.37 -20.79 -5.02
CA ALA A 7 5.95 -21.14 -5.04
C ALA A 7 5.41 -21.47 -3.64
N THR A 8 6.25 -22.03 -2.77
CA THR A 8 5.89 -22.43 -1.41
C THR A 8 5.63 -21.21 -0.50
N THR A 9 6.42 -20.14 -0.64
CA THR A 9 6.23 -18.90 0.15
C THR A 9 4.96 -18.12 -0.22
N LEU A 10 4.53 -18.18 -1.49
CA LEU A 10 3.26 -17.58 -1.93
C LEU A 10 2.06 -18.46 -1.56
N GLY A 11 2.22 -19.78 -1.54
CA GLY A 11 1.21 -20.74 -1.09
C GLY A 11 0.86 -20.60 0.39
N ASP A 12 1.87 -20.36 1.24
CA ASP A 12 1.68 -20.15 2.69
C ASP A 12 1.02 -18.80 3.03
N PHE A 13 1.20 -17.78 2.20
CA PHE A 13 0.48 -16.51 2.35
C PHE A 13 -1.03 -16.68 2.11
N VAL A 14 -1.43 -17.59 1.22
CA VAL A 14 -2.83 -17.87 0.89
C VAL A 14 -3.52 -18.72 1.97
N THR A 15 -2.80 -19.60 2.66
CA THR A 15 -3.36 -20.43 3.74
C THR A 15 -3.40 -19.73 5.11
N GLY A 16 -2.59 -18.68 5.32
CA GLY A 16 -2.64 -17.82 6.52
C GLY A 16 -3.60 -16.62 6.44
N ALA A 17 -3.95 -16.16 5.25
CA ALA A 17 -4.78 -14.96 5.00
C ALA A 17 -6.28 -15.09 5.33
N LYS A 18 -6.71 -16.18 5.99
CA LYS A 18 -8.04 -16.22 6.61
C LYS A 18 -8.15 -15.33 7.84
N TYR A 19 -7.02 -14.97 8.45
CA TYR A 19 -6.97 -13.93 9.48
C TYR A 19 -6.74 -12.57 8.84
N ASP A 20 -7.86 -12.03 8.36
CA ASP A 20 -8.21 -10.63 8.40
C ASP A 20 -7.60 -9.68 7.35
N HIS A 21 -8.01 -9.90 6.09
CA HIS A 21 -7.99 -8.85 5.05
C HIS A 21 -8.54 -7.50 5.54
N SER A 22 -9.40 -7.46 6.57
CA SER A 22 -9.94 -6.22 7.12
C SER A 22 -8.92 -5.44 7.95
N GLY A 23 -8.02 -6.11 8.70
CA GLY A 23 -7.00 -5.46 9.52
C GLY A 23 -5.96 -4.71 8.69
N LEU A 24 -5.53 -5.32 7.59
CA LEU A 24 -4.62 -4.68 6.63
C LEU A 24 -5.27 -3.46 5.94
N VAL A 25 -6.50 -3.61 5.43
CA VAL A 25 -7.20 -2.49 4.78
C VAL A 25 -7.41 -1.35 5.77
N THR A 26 -7.76 -1.67 7.03
CA THR A 26 -7.86 -0.70 8.12
C THR A 26 -6.54 0.01 8.36
N ALA A 27 -5.43 -0.72 8.48
CA ALA A 27 -4.10 -0.15 8.64
C ALA A 27 -3.71 0.78 7.46
N MET A 28 -4.09 0.42 6.23
CA MET A 28 -3.85 1.26 5.06
C MET A 28 -4.67 2.55 5.08
N HIS A 29 -5.92 2.47 5.56
CA HIS A 29 -6.74 3.65 5.78
C HIS A 29 -6.12 4.56 6.87
N GLU A 30 -5.75 4.01 8.02
CA GLU A 30 -5.11 4.75 9.12
C GLU A 30 -3.81 5.42 8.69
N TYR A 31 -2.96 4.70 7.94
CA TYR A 31 -1.73 5.23 7.38
C TYR A 31 -2.00 6.46 6.50
N LEU A 32 -2.97 6.37 5.58
CA LEU A 32 -3.30 7.49 4.71
C LEU A 32 -3.92 8.67 5.47
N ASP A 33 -4.64 8.42 6.57
CA ASP A 33 -5.16 9.49 7.44
C ASP A 33 -4.06 10.16 8.25
N ARG A 34 -3.06 9.40 8.73
CA ARG A 34 -1.86 9.93 9.38
C ARG A 34 -1.07 10.81 8.42
N VAL A 35 -0.79 10.32 7.21
CA VAL A 35 -0.10 11.11 6.17
C VAL A 35 -0.87 12.38 5.82
N ARG A 36 -2.21 12.31 5.78
CA ARG A 36 -3.07 13.48 5.57
C ARG A 36 -2.99 14.49 6.71
N HIS A 37 -2.90 14.01 7.94
CA HIS A 37 -2.77 14.89 9.11
C HIS A 37 -1.40 15.57 9.16
N GLU A 38 -0.34 14.83 8.85
CA GLU A 38 1.05 15.32 8.86
C GLU A 38 1.39 16.26 7.70
N SER A 39 0.76 16.07 6.53
CA SER A 39 1.15 16.75 5.29
C SER A 39 -0.05 17.34 4.53
N GLY A 40 -1.20 17.51 5.19
CA GLY A 40 -2.41 18.08 4.59
C GLY A 40 -3.15 17.13 3.63
N LEU A 41 -4.26 17.62 3.04
CA LEU A 41 -5.14 16.84 2.16
C LEU A 41 -4.42 16.11 1.00
N ASN A 42 -3.28 16.64 0.58
CA ASN A 42 -2.48 16.10 -0.52
C ASN A 42 -1.20 15.40 -0.06
N GLY A 43 -0.99 15.17 1.23
CA GLY A 43 0.30 14.73 1.78
C GLY A 43 0.99 13.57 1.07
N PHE A 44 0.23 12.51 0.73
CA PHE A 44 0.79 11.38 -0.02
C PHE A 44 1.12 11.76 -1.47
N ALA A 45 0.28 12.58 -2.11
CA ALA A 45 0.52 13.06 -3.47
C ALA A 45 1.70 14.05 -3.53
N GLU A 46 1.90 14.88 -2.51
CA GLU A 46 3.05 15.79 -2.41
C GLU A 46 4.34 15.02 -2.18
N ARG A 47 4.34 14.03 -1.28
CA ARG A 47 5.48 13.12 -1.10
C ARG A 47 5.81 12.40 -2.41
N ALA A 48 4.79 11.93 -3.12
CA ALA A 48 4.99 11.30 -4.42
C ALA A 48 5.53 12.25 -5.48
N ALA A 49 5.03 13.49 -5.53
CA ALA A 49 5.56 14.51 -6.43
C ALA A 49 7.04 14.82 -6.14
N ALA A 50 7.41 14.96 -4.86
CA ALA A 50 8.81 15.17 -4.45
C ALA A 50 9.73 14.01 -4.83
N ALA A 51 9.21 12.78 -4.90
CA ALA A 51 9.92 11.60 -5.36
C ALA A 51 9.85 11.36 -6.88
N GLY A 52 9.25 12.28 -7.66
CA GLY A 52 9.11 12.15 -9.11
C GLY A 52 7.97 11.25 -9.59
N TYR A 53 7.06 10.84 -8.69
CA TYR A 53 5.93 9.95 -8.96
C TYR A 53 4.56 10.66 -8.97
N GLY A 54 4.54 12.00 -9.04
CA GLY A 54 3.31 12.79 -9.01
C GLY A 54 2.29 12.37 -10.09
N ASP A 55 2.75 12.21 -11.33
CA ASP A 55 1.92 11.78 -12.46
C ASP A 55 1.31 10.40 -12.26
N ILE A 56 2.05 9.49 -11.62
CA ILE A 56 1.57 8.13 -11.34
C ILE A 56 0.45 8.16 -10.30
N VAL A 57 0.61 8.96 -9.24
CA VAL A 57 -0.46 9.13 -8.24
C VAL A 57 -1.69 9.78 -8.84
N ALA A 58 -1.53 10.76 -9.73
CA ALA A 58 -2.66 11.35 -10.46
C ALA A 58 -3.41 10.31 -11.30
N ARG A 59 -2.70 9.37 -11.94
CA ARG A 59 -3.32 8.25 -12.67
C ARG A 59 -4.09 7.31 -11.75
N TRP A 60 -3.56 6.96 -10.58
CA TRP A 60 -4.32 6.14 -9.60
C TRP A 60 -5.57 6.83 -9.09
N LYS A 61 -5.54 8.16 -8.89
CA LYS A 61 -6.75 8.92 -8.54
C LYS A 61 -7.80 8.87 -9.65
N ALA A 62 -7.38 8.79 -10.91
CA ALA A 62 -8.29 8.81 -12.06
C ALA A 62 -8.84 7.42 -12.45
N ASP A 63 -8.03 6.36 -12.32
CA ASP A 63 -8.32 5.03 -12.85
C ASP A 63 -7.82 3.94 -11.88
N ASP A 64 -8.72 3.02 -11.48
CA ASP A 64 -8.40 1.89 -10.61
C ASP A 64 -7.54 0.82 -11.31
N LYS A 65 -7.38 0.91 -12.64
CA LYS A 65 -6.55 0.04 -13.47
C LYS A 65 -5.21 0.66 -13.87
N ALA A 66 -4.85 1.82 -13.31
CA ALA A 66 -3.57 2.48 -13.59
C ALA A 66 -2.32 1.68 -13.15
N GLY A 67 -2.50 0.48 -12.59
CA GLY A 67 -1.45 -0.50 -12.33
C GLY A 67 -0.91 -0.45 -10.90
N PRO A 68 -0.24 -1.51 -10.45
CA PRO A 68 0.35 -1.55 -9.12
C PRO A 68 1.53 -0.58 -8.98
N MET A 69 1.92 -0.29 -7.74
CA MET A 69 3.23 0.29 -7.47
C MET A 69 4.31 -0.77 -7.71
N THR A 70 5.55 -0.35 -8.00
CA THR A 70 6.70 -1.25 -7.88
C THR A 70 7.15 -1.34 -6.43
N GLU A 71 7.91 -2.38 -6.07
CA GLU A 71 8.47 -2.49 -4.71
C GLU A 71 9.40 -1.31 -4.37
N ASP A 72 10.19 -0.85 -5.34
CA ASP A 72 11.07 0.32 -5.17
C ASP A 72 10.27 1.59 -4.89
N MET A 73 9.14 1.79 -5.58
CA MET A 73 8.23 2.90 -5.29
C MET A 73 7.67 2.81 -3.87
N VAL A 74 7.27 1.62 -3.42
CA VAL A 74 6.78 1.43 -2.04
C VAL A 74 7.87 1.82 -1.04
N ARG A 75 9.11 1.34 -1.23
CA ARG A 75 10.24 1.66 -0.34
C ARG A 75 10.68 3.11 -0.41
N GLY A 76 10.47 3.78 -1.54
CA GLY A 76 10.76 5.21 -1.72
C GLY A 76 9.67 6.14 -1.17
N LEU A 77 8.41 5.72 -1.18
CA LEU A 77 7.26 6.55 -0.78
C LEU A 77 6.79 6.32 0.66
N ILE A 78 7.02 5.11 1.18
CA ILE A 78 6.60 4.71 2.51
C ILE A 78 7.86 4.61 3.36
N ALA A 79 7.93 5.43 4.41
CA ALA A 79 9.09 5.45 5.28
C ALA A 79 9.27 4.09 5.97
N LYS A 80 10.51 3.68 6.22
CA LYS A 80 10.80 2.40 6.86
C LYS A 80 10.01 2.19 8.17
N PRO A 81 9.88 3.18 9.08
CA PRO A 81 9.08 3.00 10.30
C PRO A 81 7.60 2.67 10.02
N ASP A 82 7.02 3.20 8.95
CA ASP A 82 5.64 2.87 8.55
C ASP A 82 5.55 1.44 8.01
N LEU A 83 6.54 0.98 7.23
CA LEU A 83 6.61 -0.41 6.75
C LEU A 83 6.74 -1.40 7.91
N ASP A 84 7.58 -1.07 8.91
CA ASP A 84 7.72 -1.86 10.13
C ASP A 84 6.41 -1.84 10.95
N TRP A 85 5.71 -0.71 11.01
CA TRP A 85 4.40 -0.61 11.64
C TRP A 85 3.36 -1.51 10.96
N PHE A 86 3.30 -1.51 9.62
CA PHE A 86 2.42 -2.42 8.88
C PHE A 86 2.73 -3.90 9.17
N ALA A 87 4.01 -4.27 9.23
CA ALA A 87 4.42 -5.62 9.58
C ALA A 87 3.93 -6.01 10.98
N ASN A 88 4.08 -5.11 11.95
CA ASN A 88 3.62 -5.33 13.33
C ASN A 88 2.09 -5.44 13.44
N GLN A 89 1.34 -4.63 12.67
CA GLN A 89 -0.13 -4.67 12.69
C GLN A 89 -0.71 -5.94 12.05
N THR A 90 -0.02 -6.47 11.04
CA THR A 90 -0.54 -7.58 10.22
C THR A 90 0.08 -8.93 10.55
N GLY A 91 1.16 -8.96 11.35
CA GLY A 91 1.96 -10.15 11.60
C GLY A 91 2.75 -10.62 10.36
N LEU A 92 2.76 -9.82 9.29
CA LEU A 92 3.41 -10.17 8.04
C LEU A 92 4.88 -9.81 8.05
N SER A 93 5.67 -10.54 7.25
CA SER A 93 7.06 -10.18 7.00
C SER A 93 7.15 -8.86 6.20
N ALA A 94 8.23 -8.10 6.39
CA ALA A 94 8.45 -6.86 5.66
C ALA A 94 8.38 -7.01 4.12
N PRO A 95 8.91 -8.08 3.49
CA PRO A 95 8.71 -8.32 2.06
C PRO A 95 7.23 -8.53 1.68
N ALA A 96 6.47 -9.27 2.49
CA ALA A 96 5.05 -9.50 2.23
C ALA A 96 4.24 -8.19 2.33
N VAL A 97 4.52 -7.36 3.34
CA VAL A 97 3.94 -6.01 3.47
C VAL A 97 4.18 -5.18 2.21
N VAL A 98 5.43 -5.12 1.73
CA VAL A 98 5.78 -4.34 0.54
C VAL A 98 5.01 -4.82 -0.68
N GLN A 99 4.95 -6.13 -0.91
CA GLN A 99 4.22 -6.70 -2.04
C GLN A 99 2.70 -6.45 -1.99
N ILE A 100 2.13 -6.38 -0.79
CA ILE A 100 0.70 -6.12 -0.64
C ILE A 100 0.40 -4.64 -0.81
N LEU A 101 1.20 -3.76 -0.21
CA LEU A 101 1.07 -2.32 -0.37
C LEU A 101 1.21 -1.93 -1.85
N ALA A 102 2.16 -2.54 -2.56
CA ALA A 102 2.34 -2.36 -4.00
C ALA A 102 1.06 -2.65 -4.80
N ARG A 103 0.29 -3.66 -4.39
CA ARG A 103 -0.94 -4.07 -5.08
C ARG A 103 -2.18 -3.30 -4.64
N GLN A 104 -2.33 -3.04 -3.34
CA GLN A 104 -3.58 -2.53 -2.77
C GLN A 104 -3.60 -1.01 -2.65
N LEU A 105 -2.46 -0.36 -2.42
CA LEU A 105 -2.43 1.08 -2.12
C LEU A 105 -2.97 1.93 -3.28
N PRO A 106 -2.65 1.66 -4.57
CA PRO A 106 -3.26 2.35 -5.70
C PRO A 106 -4.79 2.29 -5.71
N ILE A 107 -5.37 1.13 -5.40
CA ILE A 107 -6.82 0.90 -5.38
C ILE A 107 -7.47 1.70 -4.24
N ILE A 108 -6.83 1.73 -3.06
CA ILE A 108 -7.33 2.53 -1.94
C ILE A 108 -7.24 4.04 -2.24
N ILE A 109 -6.18 4.49 -2.90
CA ILE A 109 -6.03 5.88 -3.36
C ILE A 109 -7.16 6.25 -4.32
N TYR A 110 -7.45 5.41 -5.31
CA TYR A 110 -8.60 5.58 -6.20
C TYR A 110 -9.89 5.70 -5.40
N ARG A 111 -10.19 4.71 -4.53
CA ARG A 111 -11.43 4.69 -3.74
C ARG A 111 -11.60 5.94 -2.87
N ARG A 112 -10.53 6.42 -2.25
CA ARG A 112 -10.56 7.66 -1.43
C ARG A 112 -10.80 8.91 -2.28
N ALA A 113 -10.25 8.98 -3.49
CA ALA A 113 -10.47 10.11 -4.40
C ALA A 113 -11.93 10.21 -4.90
N HIS A 114 -12.62 9.07 -4.99
CA HIS A 114 -14.01 8.97 -5.48
C HIS A 114 -15.03 8.74 -4.37
N ALA A 115 -14.59 8.61 -3.11
CA ALA A 115 -15.50 8.54 -1.97
C ALA A 115 -16.22 9.89 -1.85
N ARG A 116 -17.54 9.89 -2.07
CA ARG A 116 -18.37 11.06 -1.75
C ARG A 116 -18.29 11.27 -0.24
N THR A 117 -17.59 12.32 0.21
CA THR A 117 -17.72 12.81 1.58
C THR A 117 -19.16 13.24 1.80
N PRO A 118 -19.94 12.58 2.70
CA PRO A 118 -21.11 13.23 3.24
C PRO A 118 -20.59 14.37 4.11
N HIS A 119 -20.95 15.60 3.72
CA HIS A 119 -20.77 16.78 4.56
C HIS A 119 -21.65 16.69 5.80
#